data_AF-P34492-F1
#
_entry.id   AF-P34492-F1
#
_cell.length_a   1.000
_cell.length_b   1.000
_cell.length_c   1.000
_cell.angle_alpha   90.00
_cell.angle_beta   90.00
_cell.angle_gamma   90.00
#
_symmetry.space_group_name_H-M   'P 1'
#
loop_
_entity.id
_entity.type
_entity.pdbx_description
1 polymer ?
#
loop_
_entity_poly.entity_id
_entity_poly.type
_entity_poly.pdbx_seq_one_letter_code
_entity_poly.pdbx_strand_id
1 'polypeptide(L)'
;MSINRISKNELLANYDTFLFDADGVLWTGDIPVPGAIEWINLLLEDPSKKVFVLTNNSTKTLEQYMKKIEKLGFGHLGRNNVISPAIVLADYLKSNADKFSGEYVYLIGTENLKATLENDGGVKCFGTGPDSIRDHTDGDFIHKVDMSIAPKAVVCSYDAHFSYPKIMKASNYLQDPSVEYLVTNQDYTFPGPVPGVVIPGSGATSAAVTAVTGRDPKVFGKPHKPMADFLLRRAHVDPKRTVMFGDRLDTDIMFGNANGQLSATPIQCQNESENSEPQKQGWISRLLKGQSMDPSSWQKQSHSSLLSNSELMYEFMTHNYRPGEQDAYLDAFGKYKNEMNQKNPSIELVGSWTCAYGRTRDQAIHLWRHNKGYEDVDSSISLHGKDSGIRAADNDVAKLCGRRKNLIVKSFSYWREPEQRPPNHVYDLRSYVLQPGTMIDWASAWAKGIQYRREANQDVGGFFAQVGQLYVVYHIWAYPSMSGRNDTRHATWAKPGWDATVANTVPLIKKMQSKILTPTKYSQLE
;
A
#
# COMPACT_ATOMS: atom_id res chain seq x y z
N MET A 1 -7.43 2.99 -19.50
CA MET A 1 -7.12 4.44 -19.43
C MET A 1 -6.09 4.73 -20.50
N SER A 2 -6.37 5.65 -21.41
CA SER A 2 -5.30 6.26 -22.21
C SER A 2 -4.35 6.94 -21.23
N ILE A 3 -3.04 6.74 -21.38
CA ILE A 3 -2.07 7.63 -20.74
C ILE A 3 -2.28 8.98 -21.43
N ASN A 4 -2.94 9.90 -20.76
CA ASN A 4 -3.13 11.25 -21.29
C ASN A 4 -1.74 11.89 -21.41
N ARG A 5 -1.32 12.14 -22.65
CA ARG A 5 -0.09 12.86 -22.94
C ARG A 5 -0.40 14.35 -22.80
N ILE A 6 0.35 15.01 -21.92
CA ILE A 6 0.37 16.46 -21.83
C ILE A 6 1.59 16.96 -22.60
N SER A 7 1.42 17.98 -23.44
CA SER A 7 2.58 18.59 -24.11
C SER A 7 3.40 19.43 -23.12
N LYS A 8 4.69 19.62 -23.39
CA LYS A 8 5.56 20.51 -22.58
C LYS A 8 4.95 21.91 -22.44
N ASN A 9 4.43 22.48 -23.53
CA ASN A 9 3.85 23.83 -23.53
C ASN A 9 2.58 23.90 -22.68
N GLU A 10 1.73 22.88 -22.76
CA GLU A 10 0.51 22.80 -21.95
C GLU A 10 0.83 22.62 -20.46
N LEU A 11 1.82 21.79 -20.13
CA LEU A 11 2.31 21.61 -18.77
C LEU A 11 2.82 22.94 -18.18
N LEU A 12 3.67 23.65 -18.93
CA LEU A 12 4.23 24.93 -18.48
C LEU A 12 3.20 26.06 -18.46
N ALA A 13 2.14 26.01 -19.28
CA ALA A 13 1.07 27.01 -19.25
C ALA A 13 0.14 26.83 -18.04
N ASN A 14 -0.23 25.59 -17.72
CA ASN A 14 -1.26 25.30 -16.73
C ASN A 14 -0.72 25.21 -15.29
N TYR A 15 0.55 24.84 -15.12
CA TYR A 15 1.14 24.58 -13.82
C TYR A 15 2.29 25.54 -13.48
N ASP A 16 2.34 25.96 -12.22
CA ASP A 16 3.38 26.87 -11.70
C ASP A 16 4.26 26.21 -10.63
N THR A 17 3.80 25.12 -10.00
CA THR A 17 4.54 24.45 -8.95
C THR A 17 4.88 23.02 -9.35
N PHE A 18 6.15 22.65 -9.21
CA PHE A 18 6.69 21.38 -9.66
C PHE A 18 7.39 20.69 -8.49
N LEU A 19 6.85 19.54 -8.08
CA LEU A 19 7.37 18.70 -7.03
C LEU A 19 8.04 17.48 -7.67
N PHE A 20 9.27 17.18 -7.28
CA PHE A 20 10.02 16.04 -7.81
C PHE A 20 10.44 15.13 -6.66
N ASP A 21 10.17 13.83 -6.77
CA ASP A 21 10.99 12.88 -6.03
C ASP A 21 12.46 12.97 -6.47
N ALA A 22 13.36 12.46 -5.64
CA ALA A 22 14.79 12.55 -5.86
C ALA A 22 15.36 11.26 -6.47
N ASP A 23 15.38 10.19 -5.67
CA ASP A 23 16.05 8.93 -5.99
C ASP A 23 15.14 8.09 -6.90
N GLY A 24 15.49 7.97 -8.18
CA GLY A 24 14.69 7.30 -9.22
C GLY A 24 14.07 8.28 -10.23
N VAL A 25 14.03 9.58 -9.90
CA VAL A 25 13.44 10.63 -10.75
C VAL A 25 14.47 11.64 -11.23
N LEU A 26 15.21 12.27 -10.30
CA LEU A 26 16.26 13.22 -10.65
C LEU A 26 17.63 12.55 -10.79
N TRP A 27 17.88 11.51 -10.01
CA TRP A 27 19.11 10.73 -10.06
C TRP A 27 18.90 9.30 -9.59
N THR A 28 19.79 8.40 -10.00
CA THR A 28 19.92 7.05 -9.44
C THR A 28 21.28 6.90 -8.78
N GLY A 29 21.31 6.80 -7.46
CA GLY A 29 22.57 6.83 -6.71
C GLY A 29 23.26 8.18 -6.89
N ASP A 30 24.44 8.16 -7.52
CA ASP A 30 25.27 9.34 -7.82
C ASP A 30 25.27 9.69 -9.32
N ILE A 31 24.29 9.20 -10.09
CA ILE A 31 24.17 9.43 -11.53
C ILE A 31 22.88 10.21 -11.81
N PRO A 32 22.94 11.42 -12.39
CA PRO A 32 21.74 12.16 -12.81
C PRO A 32 20.94 11.40 -13.88
N VAL A 33 19.61 11.49 -13.80
CA VAL A 33 18.74 10.97 -14.87
C VAL A 33 18.89 11.88 -16.11
N PRO A 34 19.08 11.31 -17.31
CA PRO A 34 19.23 12.11 -18.53
C PRO A 34 18.09 13.12 -18.73
N GLY A 35 18.41 14.39 -19.00
CA GLY A 35 17.44 15.46 -19.20
C GLY A 35 16.91 16.11 -17.91
N ALA A 36 17.17 15.53 -16.73
CA ALA A 36 16.64 16.04 -15.47
C ALA A 36 17.27 17.39 -15.08
N ILE A 37 18.58 17.56 -15.29
CA ILE A 37 19.30 18.81 -14.98
C ILE A 37 18.76 19.94 -15.85
N GLU A 38 18.67 19.70 -17.16
CA GLU A 38 18.16 20.64 -18.14
C GLU A 38 16.71 21.04 -17.85
N TRP A 39 15.88 20.07 -17.45
CA TRP A 39 14.50 20.32 -17.08
C TRP A 39 14.35 21.16 -15.81
N ILE A 40 15.11 20.84 -14.76
CA ILE A 40 15.09 21.60 -13.50
C ILE A 40 15.59 23.02 -13.73
N ASN A 41 16.68 23.20 -14.48
CA ASN A 41 17.21 24.54 -14.79
C ASN A 41 16.20 25.36 -15.60
N LEU A 42 15.56 24.77 -16.61
CA LEU A 42 14.51 25.44 -17.39
C LEU A 42 13.37 25.95 -16.51
N LEU A 43 12.93 25.16 -15.52
CA LEU A 43 11.88 25.58 -14.59
C LEU A 43 12.36 26.68 -13.66
N LEU A 44 13.59 26.60 -13.16
CA LEU A 44 14.15 27.59 -12.22
C LEU A 44 14.48 28.94 -12.89
N GLU A 45 14.69 28.96 -14.20
CA GLU A 45 14.92 30.20 -14.98
C GLU A 45 13.66 31.08 -15.10
N ASP A 46 12.46 30.51 -14.93
CA ASP A 46 11.20 31.23 -14.96
C ASP A 46 10.76 31.60 -13.52
N PRO A 47 10.80 32.89 -13.12
CA PRO A 47 10.46 33.33 -11.77
C PRO A 47 9.00 33.06 -11.36
N SER A 48 8.12 32.77 -12.34
CA SER A 48 6.74 32.37 -12.06
C SER A 48 6.62 30.92 -11.59
N LYS A 49 7.70 30.13 -11.70
CA LYS A 49 7.72 28.71 -11.34
C LYS A 49 8.33 28.49 -9.98
N LYS A 50 7.80 27.50 -9.27
CA LYS A 50 8.33 27.01 -8.00
C LYS A 50 8.73 25.55 -8.17
N VAL A 51 9.95 25.23 -7.78
CA VAL A 51 10.49 23.86 -7.88
C VAL A 51 10.85 23.35 -6.49
N PHE A 52 10.39 22.15 -6.15
CA PHE A 52 10.74 21.49 -4.90
C PHE A 52 11.18 20.05 -5.15
N VAL A 53 12.28 19.67 -4.52
CA VAL A 53 12.70 18.27 -4.37
C VAL A 53 12.09 17.74 -3.08
N LEU A 54 11.17 16.79 -3.22
CA LEU A 54 10.39 16.21 -2.15
C LEU A 54 10.81 14.75 -1.96
N THR A 55 11.81 14.48 -1.12
CA THR A 55 12.37 13.11 -0.96
C THR A 55 11.90 12.46 0.33
N ASN A 56 11.65 11.13 0.33
CA ASN A 56 11.43 10.37 1.56
C ASN A 56 12.74 9.99 2.29
N ASN A 57 13.91 10.29 1.74
CA ASN A 57 15.18 9.89 2.33
C ASN A 57 15.60 10.85 3.48
N SER A 58 15.51 10.37 4.72
CA SER A 58 15.83 11.11 5.96
C SER A 58 17.24 10.85 6.51
N THR A 59 18.12 10.19 5.73
CA THR A 59 19.45 9.78 6.22
C THR A 59 20.52 10.86 6.12
N LYS A 60 20.24 11.97 5.43
CA LYS A 60 21.19 13.05 5.15
C LYS A 60 20.72 14.34 5.80
N THR A 61 21.67 15.12 6.32
CA THR A 61 21.42 16.51 6.69
C THR A 61 21.15 17.34 5.43
N LEU A 62 20.53 18.51 5.61
CA LEU A 62 20.32 19.45 4.50
C LEU A 62 21.65 19.82 3.82
N GLU A 63 22.72 20.00 4.58
CA GLU A 63 24.05 20.30 4.02
C GLU A 63 24.60 19.17 3.16
N GLN A 64 24.42 17.92 3.58
CA GLN A 64 24.82 16.75 2.79
C GLN A 64 24.00 16.65 1.50
N TYR A 65 22.71 17.00 1.55
CA TYR A 65 21.89 17.10 0.34
C TYR A 65 22.39 18.19 -0.60
N MET A 66 22.69 19.39 -0.10
CA MET A 66 23.20 20.48 -0.94
C MET A 66 24.51 20.10 -1.64
N LYS A 67 25.44 19.48 -0.92
CA LYS A 67 26.70 18.98 -1.50
C LYS A 67 26.44 17.93 -2.59
N LYS A 68 25.46 17.03 -2.39
CA LYS A 68 25.08 16.04 -3.41
C LYS A 68 24.48 16.70 -4.64
N ILE A 69 23.52 17.61 -4.44
CA ILE A 69 22.82 18.34 -5.50
C ILE A 69 23.82 19.13 -6.37
N GLU A 70 24.76 19.82 -5.73
CA GLU A 70 25.83 20.55 -6.41
C GLU A 70 26.75 19.60 -7.21
N LYS A 71 27.23 18.52 -6.58
CA LYS A 71 28.07 17.50 -7.24
C LYS A 71 27.39 16.89 -8.47
N LEU A 72 26.08 16.71 -8.44
CA LEU A 72 25.30 16.11 -9.53
C LEU A 72 24.95 17.10 -10.66
N GLY A 73 25.27 18.39 -10.50
CA GLY A 73 25.03 19.40 -11.53
C GLY A 73 23.71 20.17 -11.40
N PHE A 74 22.96 19.99 -10.32
CA PHE A 74 21.70 20.71 -10.04
C PHE A 74 21.96 22.03 -9.27
N GLY A 75 23.01 22.77 -9.64
CA GLY A 75 23.54 23.90 -8.86
C GLY A 75 22.57 25.07 -8.64
N HIS A 76 21.48 25.16 -9.41
CA HIS A 76 20.45 26.20 -9.24
C HIS A 76 19.43 25.87 -8.14
N LEU A 77 19.37 24.62 -7.66
CA LEU A 77 18.54 24.29 -6.50
C LEU A 77 19.20 24.80 -5.22
N GLY A 78 18.45 25.58 -4.44
CA GLY A 78 18.85 26.08 -3.14
C GLY A 78 18.30 25.25 -1.97
N ARG A 79 18.73 25.60 -0.76
CA ARG A 79 18.29 24.95 0.51
C ARG A 79 16.77 24.95 0.69
N ASN A 80 16.09 25.96 0.17
CA ASN A 80 14.64 26.09 0.28
C ASN A 80 13.86 25.19 -0.69
N ASN A 81 14.52 24.67 -1.72
CA ASN A 81 13.89 23.77 -2.68
C ASN A 81 13.84 22.32 -2.14
N VAL A 82 14.67 21.95 -1.16
CA VAL A 82 14.74 20.58 -0.64
C VAL A 82 13.82 20.41 0.56
N ILE A 83 12.97 19.39 0.50
CA ILE A 83 12.08 19.00 1.58
C ILE A 83 12.22 17.49 1.79
N SER A 84 12.48 17.11 3.04
CA SER A 84 12.59 15.72 3.49
C SER A 84 11.77 15.52 4.76
N PRO A 85 11.38 14.29 5.11
CA PRO A 85 10.66 14.04 6.34
C PRO A 85 11.45 14.42 7.60
N ALA A 86 12.78 14.51 7.53
CA ALA A 86 13.59 15.03 8.63
C ALA A 86 13.28 16.52 8.90
N ILE A 87 13.19 17.33 7.84
CA ILE A 87 12.84 18.75 7.92
C ILE A 87 11.41 18.93 8.41
N VAL A 88 10.46 18.14 7.87
CA VAL A 88 9.05 18.22 8.27
C VAL A 88 8.84 17.79 9.72
N LEU A 89 9.55 16.75 10.17
CA LEU A 89 9.53 16.32 11.57
C LEU A 89 10.15 17.37 12.49
N ALA A 90 11.28 17.98 12.11
CA ALA A 90 11.89 19.06 12.88
C ALA A 90 10.94 20.27 13.03
N ASP A 91 10.29 20.69 11.93
CA ASP A 91 9.28 21.75 11.96
C ASP A 91 8.10 21.42 12.87
N TYR A 92 7.64 20.16 12.85
CA TYR A 92 6.59 19.70 13.76
C TYR A 92 7.00 19.80 15.21
N LEU A 93 8.20 19.33 15.57
CA LEU A 93 8.72 19.40 16.94
C LEU A 93 8.83 20.86 17.39
N LYS A 94 9.42 21.72 16.55
CA LYS A 94 9.56 23.16 16.81
C LYS A 94 8.23 23.88 16.95
N SER A 95 7.24 23.55 16.12
CA SER A 95 5.90 24.14 16.17
C SER A 95 5.11 23.75 17.43
N ASN A 96 5.55 22.70 18.15
CA ASN A 96 4.95 22.23 19.39
C ASN A 96 5.94 22.41 20.56
N ALA A 97 6.57 23.59 20.62
CA ALA A 97 7.64 23.91 21.56
C ALA A 97 7.25 23.69 23.03
N ASP A 98 5.99 23.96 23.40
CA ASP A 98 5.45 23.75 24.76
C ASP A 98 5.60 22.30 25.24
N LYS A 99 5.63 21.35 24.30
CA LYS A 99 5.76 19.92 24.55
C LYS A 99 7.18 19.38 24.34
N PHE A 100 7.95 19.96 23.41
CA PHE A 100 9.19 19.35 22.92
C PHE A 100 10.46 20.17 23.17
N SER A 101 10.38 21.48 23.42
CA SER A 101 11.56 22.33 23.55
C SER A 101 12.45 21.90 24.72
N GLY A 102 13.68 21.48 24.44
CA GLY A 102 14.65 21.00 25.43
C GLY A 102 14.35 19.61 26.01
N GLU A 103 13.25 18.98 25.60
CA GLU A 103 12.78 17.68 26.06
C GLU A 103 13.46 16.52 25.32
N TYR A 104 13.41 15.34 25.92
CA TYR A 104 14.05 14.16 25.35
C TYR A 104 13.19 13.46 24.29
N VAL A 105 13.83 13.03 23.21
CA VAL A 105 13.25 12.17 22.17
C VAL A 105 14.10 10.92 22.03
N TYR A 106 13.47 9.76 22.15
CA TYR A 106 14.14 8.49 21.87
C TYR A 106 14.12 8.24 20.37
N LEU A 107 15.30 8.29 19.74
CA LEU A 107 15.48 8.22 18.31
C LEU A 107 16.11 6.89 17.90
N ILE A 108 15.31 6.06 17.23
CA ILE A 108 15.79 4.92 16.44
C ILE A 108 16.10 5.47 15.05
N GLY A 109 17.34 5.90 14.82
CA GLY A 109 17.72 6.58 13.60
C GLY A 109 19.21 6.87 13.49
N THR A 110 19.58 7.67 12.47
CA THR A 110 20.96 8.08 12.20
C THR A 110 21.39 9.30 13.00
N GLU A 111 22.70 9.51 13.17
CA GLU A 111 23.28 10.73 13.76
C GLU A 111 22.95 11.99 12.93
N ASN A 112 22.82 11.87 11.60
CA ASN A 112 22.43 12.99 10.76
C ASN A 112 20.99 13.45 11.05
N LEU A 113 20.09 12.49 11.29
CA LEU A 113 18.72 12.81 11.71
C LEU A 113 18.70 13.43 13.10
N LYS A 114 19.48 12.88 14.05
CA LYS A 114 19.67 13.48 15.37
C LYS A 114 20.08 14.95 15.27
N ALA A 115 21.14 15.26 14.53
CA ALA A 115 21.61 16.63 14.35
C ALA A 115 20.53 17.56 13.77
N THR A 116 19.71 17.06 12.84
CA THR A 116 18.59 17.83 12.27
C THR A 116 17.51 18.10 13.32
N LEU A 117 17.12 17.10 14.10
CA LEU A 117 16.07 17.27 15.12
C LEU A 117 16.53 18.15 16.29
N GLU A 118 17.79 18.03 16.72
CA GLU A 118 18.33 18.86 17.80
C GLU A 118 18.49 20.32 17.36
N ASN A 119 19.09 20.57 16.19
CA ASN A 119 19.34 21.94 15.70
C ASN A 119 18.07 22.65 15.26
N ASP A 120 17.22 21.97 14.48
CA ASP A 120 16.07 22.61 13.83
C ASP A 120 14.77 22.36 14.61
N GLY A 121 14.67 21.24 15.33
CA GLY A 121 13.49 20.85 16.11
C GLY A 121 13.54 21.26 17.59
N GLY A 122 14.72 21.59 18.11
CA GLY A 122 14.89 22.07 19.49
C GLY A 122 14.72 21.00 20.57
N VAL A 123 14.89 19.71 20.24
CA VAL A 123 14.81 18.58 21.18
C VAL A 123 16.20 18.10 21.60
N LYS A 124 16.27 17.16 22.55
CA LYS A 124 17.48 16.38 22.88
C LYS A 124 17.27 14.92 22.49
N CYS A 125 18.07 14.41 21.56
CA CYS A 125 17.91 13.05 21.06
C CYS A 125 18.89 12.07 21.70
N PHE A 126 18.39 10.89 22.06
CA PHE A 126 19.19 9.75 22.51
C PHE A 126 18.70 8.46 21.86
N GLY A 127 19.51 7.39 21.88
CA GLY A 127 19.18 6.09 21.28
C GLY A 127 19.77 5.82 19.89
N THR A 128 20.44 6.81 19.27
CA THR A 128 21.25 6.60 18.06
C THR A 128 22.53 5.81 18.37
N GLY A 129 23.12 5.19 17.35
CA GLY A 129 24.33 4.36 17.50
C GLY A 129 24.07 2.92 17.99
N PRO A 130 25.10 2.11 18.26
CA PRO A 130 24.94 0.72 18.69
C PRO A 130 24.34 0.61 20.10
N ASP A 131 23.32 -0.23 20.24
CA ASP A 131 22.78 -0.68 21.54
C ASP A 131 22.79 -2.21 21.53
N SER A 132 23.93 -2.79 21.92
CA SER A 132 24.24 -4.21 21.77
C SER A 132 24.34 -4.90 23.12
N ILE A 133 23.68 -6.06 23.24
CA ILE A 133 23.80 -6.95 24.39
C ILE A 133 25.00 -7.87 24.15
N ARG A 134 26.03 -7.79 25.01
CA ARG A 134 27.20 -8.68 24.90
C ARG A 134 26.89 -10.10 25.36
N ASP A 135 26.10 -10.24 26.41
CA ASP A 135 25.75 -11.52 27.04
C ASP A 135 24.25 -11.79 26.86
N HIS A 136 23.90 -12.44 25.76
CA HIS A 136 22.52 -12.68 25.33
C HIS A 136 22.07 -14.12 25.55
N THR A 137 22.96 -14.98 26.04
CA THR A 137 22.68 -16.40 26.30
C THR A 137 21.96 -16.60 27.63
N ASP A 138 22.33 -15.83 28.65
CA ASP A 138 21.64 -15.82 29.94
C ASP A 138 20.65 -14.65 29.94
N GLY A 139 19.37 -14.91 30.28
CA GLY A 139 18.23 -13.97 30.17
C GLY A 139 18.32 -12.68 31.01
N ASP A 140 19.47 -12.40 31.61
CA ASP A 140 19.70 -11.32 32.57
C ASP A 140 19.83 -9.93 31.95
N PHE A 141 19.97 -9.78 30.63
CA PHE A 141 20.08 -8.46 30.03
C PHE A 141 18.82 -7.61 30.22
N ILE A 142 17.65 -8.24 30.37
CA ILE A 142 16.35 -7.57 30.56
C ILE A 142 16.37 -6.72 31.85
N HIS A 143 17.07 -7.16 32.88
CA HIS A 143 17.20 -6.43 34.15
C HIS A 143 18.17 -5.24 34.09
N LYS A 144 18.96 -5.13 33.01
CA LYS A 144 20.00 -4.10 32.84
C LYS A 144 19.61 -3.01 31.84
N VAL A 145 18.38 -3.03 31.36
CA VAL A 145 17.89 -2.07 30.35
C VAL A 145 17.72 -0.72 31.01
N ASP A 146 18.55 0.23 30.61
CA ASP A 146 18.43 1.61 31.06
C ASP A 146 17.15 2.26 30.49
N MET A 147 16.25 2.64 31.40
CA MET A 147 14.99 3.32 31.14
C MET A 147 14.91 4.64 31.94
N SER A 148 16.04 5.17 32.44
CA SER A 148 16.05 6.32 33.36
C SER A 148 15.61 7.64 32.73
N ILE A 149 15.75 7.77 31.40
CA ILE A 149 15.30 8.94 30.65
C ILE A 149 13.86 8.70 30.18
N ALA A 150 12.97 9.62 30.52
CA ALA A 150 11.57 9.61 30.05
C ALA A 150 11.42 10.53 28.81
N PRO A 151 11.37 9.97 27.57
CA PRO A 151 11.18 10.77 26.37
C PRO A 151 9.74 11.26 26.21
N LYS A 152 9.54 12.39 25.52
CA LYS A 152 8.22 12.87 25.07
C LYS A 152 7.76 12.27 23.75
N ALA A 153 8.70 11.71 22.98
CA ALA A 153 8.40 10.97 21.77
C ALA A 153 9.40 9.85 21.51
N VAL A 154 8.92 8.81 20.83
CA VAL A 154 9.73 7.80 20.14
C VAL A 154 9.67 8.09 18.64
N VAL A 155 10.83 8.31 18.01
CA VAL A 155 10.97 8.52 16.57
C VAL A 155 11.62 7.29 15.95
N CYS A 156 10.96 6.69 14.96
CA CYS A 156 11.53 5.63 14.13
C CYS A 156 11.97 6.18 12.77
N SER A 157 13.14 5.75 12.32
CA SER A 157 13.69 6.00 10.99
C SER A 157 14.60 4.84 10.57
N TYR A 158 15.31 5.00 9.46
CA TYR A 158 16.40 4.10 9.10
C TYR A 158 17.48 4.13 10.18
N ASP A 159 17.87 2.95 10.67
CA ASP A 159 18.91 2.77 11.68
C ASP A 159 19.70 1.49 11.38
N ALA A 160 20.99 1.64 11.03
CA ALA A 160 21.89 0.52 10.78
C ALA A 160 22.25 -0.28 12.05
N HIS A 161 21.98 0.29 13.22
CA HIS A 161 22.18 -0.33 14.53
C HIS A 161 20.84 -0.79 15.17
N PHE A 162 19.80 -0.97 14.36
CA PHE A 162 18.53 -1.46 14.86
C PHE A 162 18.69 -2.82 15.54
N SER A 163 18.29 -2.89 16.82
CA SER A 163 18.57 -4.03 17.68
C SER A 163 17.40 -4.33 18.61
N TYR A 164 17.41 -5.52 19.22
CA TYR A 164 16.38 -5.93 20.17
C TYR A 164 16.24 -4.97 21.37
N PRO A 165 17.33 -4.51 22.03
CA PRO A 165 17.25 -3.46 23.06
C PRO A 165 16.50 -2.22 22.61
N LYS A 166 16.73 -1.78 21.36
CA LYS A 166 16.07 -0.57 20.85
C LYS A 166 14.57 -0.77 20.70
N ILE A 167 14.15 -1.93 20.18
CA ILE A 167 12.73 -2.31 20.09
C ILE A 167 12.12 -2.30 21.49
N MET A 168 12.77 -2.99 22.44
CA MET A 168 12.29 -3.09 23.82
C MET A 168 12.14 -1.72 24.50
N LYS A 169 13.16 -0.84 24.40
CA LYS A 169 13.09 0.52 24.95
C LYS A 169 11.96 1.32 24.34
N ALA A 170 11.88 1.36 23.00
CA ALA A 170 10.78 2.03 22.28
C ALA A 170 9.41 1.49 22.71
N SER A 171 9.26 0.16 22.82
CA SER A 171 8.00 -0.46 23.21
C SER A 171 7.59 -0.13 24.64
N ASN A 172 8.54 -0.04 25.57
CA ASN A 172 8.25 0.34 26.95
C ASN A 172 7.94 1.84 27.07
N TYR A 173 8.68 2.72 26.38
CA TYR A 173 8.36 4.15 26.36
C TYR A 173 6.96 4.42 25.80
N LEU A 174 6.54 3.67 24.78
CA LEU A 174 5.24 3.82 24.12
C LEU A 174 4.06 3.25 24.90
N GLN A 175 4.28 2.58 26.05
CA GLN A 175 3.20 2.20 26.96
C GLN A 175 2.53 3.43 27.58
N ASP A 176 3.29 4.51 27.79
CA ASP A 176 2.72 5.80 28.19
C ASP A 176 2.00 6.43 26.99
N PRO A 177 0.67 6.62 27.06
CA PRO A 177 -0.10 7.21 25.96
C PRO A 177 0.30 8.68 25.64
N SER A 178 0.92 9.39 26.59
CA SER A 178 1.36 10.77 26.41
C SER A 178 2.61 10.90 25.54
N VAL A 179 3.41 9.84 25.45
CA VAL A 179 4.58 9.73 24.58
C VAL A 179 4.11 9.57 23.14
N GLU A 180 4.55 10.47 22.26
CA GLU A 180 4.18 10.39 20.85
C GLU A 180 4.98 9.33 20.11
N TYR A 181 4.31 8.64 19.19
CA TYR A 181 4.95 7.72 18.28
C TYR A 181 5.04 8.34 16.90
N LEU A 182 6.26 8.58 16.43
CA LEU A 182 6.56 9.33 15.21
C LEU A 182 7.44 8.48 14.28
N VAL A 183 7.29 8.65 12.97
CA VAL A 183 8.15 7.98 11.98
C VAL A 183 8.43 8.89 10.79
N THR A 184 9.67 8.92 10.31
CA THR A 184 10.05 9.76 9.16
C THR A 184 9.27 9.37 7.90
N ASN A 185 9.22 8.08 7.57
CA ASN A 185 8.40 7.54 6.48
C ASN A 185 8.12 6.04 6.75
N GLN A 186 7.23 5.42 6.00
CA GLN A 186 6.92 3.98 6.15
C GLN A 186 7.44 3.12 4.99
N ASP A 187 8.44 3.61 4.25
CA ASP A 187 9.07 2.83 3.19
C ASP A 187 9.84 1.66 3.80
N TYR A 188 9.47 0.44 3.43
CA TYR A 188 10.16 -0.77 3.89
C TYR A 188 11.58 -0.89 3.34
N THR A 189 11.85 -0.28 2.20
CA THR A 189 13.14 -0.33 1.52
C THR A 189 13.43 0.98 0.80
N PHE A 190 14.70 1.29 0.59
CA PHE A 190 15.12 2.38 -0.29
C PHE A 190 16.29 1.94 -1.18
N PRO A 191 16.53 2.63 -2.32
CA PRO A 191 17.60 2.26 -3.24
C PRO A 191 18.99 2.32 -2.61
N GLY A 192 19.82 1.31 -2.89
CA GLY A 192 21.20 1.21 -2.46
C GLY A 192 22.18 1.22 -3.65
N PRO A 193 23.46 1.53 -3.42
CA PRO A 193 24.48 1.55 -4.48
C PRO A 193 24.90 0.15 -4.95
N VAL A 194 24.60 -0.89 -4.17
CA VAL A 194 25.02 -2.27 -4.47
C VAL A 194 23.87 -3.04 -5.13
N PRO A 195 24.00 -3.43 -6.41
CA PRO A 195 22.97 -4.21 -7.10
C PRO A 195 22.62 -5.51 -6.36
N GLY A 196 21.32 -5.81 -6.27
CA GLY A 196 20.81 -7.02 -5.60
C GLY A 196 20.75 -6.96 -4.07
N VAL A 197 21.32 -5.93 -3.44
CA VAL A 197 21.25 -5.74 -1.98
C VAL A 197 20.02 -4.90 -1.64
N VAL A 198 19.10 -5.50 -0.87
CA VAL A 198 17.93 -4.79 -0.33
C VAL A 198 18.33 -4.07 0.94
N ILE A 199 18.11 -2.76 0.99
CA ILE A 199 18.34 -1.97 2.20
C ILE A 199 17.00 -1.72 2.90
N PRO A 200 16.80 -2.21 4.14
CA PRO A 200 15.62 -1.91 4.92
C PRO A 200 15.52 -0.41 5.21
N GLY A 201 14.33 0.17 5.05
CA GLY A 201 14.03 1.56 5.35
C GLY A 201 13.35 1.77 6.70
N SER A 202 12.88 2.99 6.94
CA SER A 202 12.18 3.40 8.16
C SER A 202 10.88 2.61 8.44
N GLY A 203 10.26 2.08 7.38
CA GLY A 203 9.10 1.19 7.51
C GLY A 203 9.42 -0.11 8.26
N ALA A 204 10.66 -0.62 8.17
CA ALA A 204 11.06 -1.84 8.87
C ALA A 204 11.15 -1.62 10.39
N THR A 205 11.80 -0.53 10.81
CA THR A 205 11.97 -0.20 12.24
C THR A 205 10.64 0.13 12.91
N SER A 206 9.82 0.95 12.26
CA SER A 206 8.48 1.29 12.76
C SER A 206 7.54 0.08 12.78
N ALA A 207 7.56 -0.79 11.77
CA ALA A 207 6.73 -1.99 11.77
C ALA A 207 7.06 -2.94 12.94
N ALA A 208 8.34 -3.10 13.27
CA ALA A 208 8.75 -3.90 14.43
C ALA A 208 8.25 -3.32 15.75
N VAL A 209 8.38 -2.01 15.95
CA VAL A 209 7.88 -1.34 17.16
C VAL A 209 6.34 -1.40 17.22
N THR A 210 5.64 -1.11 16.11
CA THR A 210 4.17 -1.19 16.02
C THR A 210 3.66 -2.61 16.32
N ALA A 211 4.36 -3.64 15.86
CA ALA A 211 3.95 -5.02 16.10
C ALA A 211 3.93 -5.38 17.61
N VAL A 212 4.82 -4.77 18.41
CA VAL A 212 4.89 -4.98 19.86
C VAL A 212 3.94 -4.06 20.62
N THR A 213 3.86 -2.78 20.24
CA THR A 213 3.09 -1.76 20.98
C THR A 213 1.62 -1.72 20.61
N GLY A 214 1.24 -2.18 19.41
CA GLY A 214 -0.10 -1.98 18.84
C GLY A 214 -0.42 -0.52 18.53
N ARG A 215 0.55 0.41 18.66
CA ARG A 215 0.38 1.84 18.34
C ARG A 215 0.79 2.13 16.91
N ASP A 216 0.00 2.94 16.21
CA ASP A 216 0.34 3.47 14.89
C ASP A 216 1.10 4.80 15.02
N PRO A 217 2.21 5.01 14.28
CA PRO A 217 2.96 6.24 14.34
C PRO A 217 2.33 7.34 13.46
N LYS A 218 2.56 8.60 13.83
CA LYS A 218 2.38 9.73 12.92
C LYS A 218 3.52 9.77 11.91
N VAL A 219 3.18 9.83 10.63
CA VAL A 219 4.14 9.72 9.51
C VAL A 219 4.39 11.08 8.88
N PHE A 220 5.66 11.43 8.66
CA PHE A 220 6.07 12.76 8.17
C PHE A 220 6.50 12.79 6.69
N GLY A 221 6.59 11.62 6.05
CA GLY A 221 6.95 11.46 4.64
C GLY A 221 5.74 11.31 3.72
N LYS A 222 5.98 11.32 2.42
CA LYS A 222 4.98 10.97 1.41
C LYS A 222 4.46 9.53 1.64
N PRO A 223 3.17 9.25 1.43
CA PRO A 223 2.12 10.14 0.91
C PRO A 223 1.36 10.94 1.99
N HIS A 224 1.87 11.02 3.22
CA HIS A 224 1.08 11.46 4.36
C HIS A 224 0.92 12.99 4.46
N LYS A 225 -0.21 13.38 5.05
CA LYS A 225 -0.67 14.76 5.18
C LYS A 225 0.35 15.75 5.79
N PRO A 226 1.15 15.41 6.82
CA PRO A 226 2.11 16.37 7.39
C PRO A 226 3.10 16.95 6.37
N MET A 227 3.52 16.17 5.38
CA MET A 227 4.37 16.64 4.28
C MET A 227 3.65 17.68 3.40
N ALA A 228 2.37 17.44 3.09
CA ALA A 228 1.55 18.36 2.33
C ALA A 228 1.24 19.65 3.11
N ASP A 229 0.89 19.53 4.40
CA ASP A 229 0.61 20.67 5.26
C ASP A 229 1.86 21.55 5.44
N PHE A 230 3.05 20.95 5.47
CA PHE A 230 4.31 21.69 5.47
C PHE A 230 4.54 22.46 4.16
N LEU A 231 4.33 21.81 3.00
CA LEU A 231 4.40 22.46 1.69
C LEU A 231 3.43 23.63 1.57
N LEU A 232 2.17 23.44 1.99
CA LEU A 232 1.14 24.48 1.95
C LEU A 232 1.51 25.69 2.81
N ARG A 233 1.97 25.46 4.06
CA ARG A 233 2.38 26.54 4.96
C ARG A 233 3.64 27.26 4.49
N ARG A 234 4.63 26.53 3.96
CA ARG A 234 5.94 27.09 3.61
C ARG A 234 5.97 27.77 2.24
N ALA A 235 5.26 27.22 1.26
CA ALA A 235 5.40 27.62 -0.14
C ALA A 235 4.12 28.20 -0.76
N HIS A 236 2.99 28.25 -0.01
CA HIS A 236 1.70 28.74 -0.48
C HIS A 236 1.32 28.14 -1.84
N VAL A 237 1.36 26.81 -1.89
CA VAL A 237 1.16 26.03 -3.11
C VAL A 237 -0.33 25.89 -3.39
N ASP A 238 -0.77 26.18 -4.61
CA ASP A 238 -2.11 25.81 -5.10
C ASP A 238 -2.05 24.39 -5.67
N PRO A 239 -2.70 23.39 -5.05
CA PRO A 239 -2.63 22.02 -5.54
C PRO A 239 -3.10 21.84 -6.98
N LYS A 240 -4.08 22.65 -7.45
CA LYS A 240 -4.59 22.54 -8.84
C LYS A 240 -3.57 22.97 -9.89
N ARG A 241 -2.59 23.80 -9.49
CA ARG A 241 -1.49 24.29 -10.33
C ARG A 241 -0.17 23.61 -10.00
N THR A 242 -0.24 22.47 -9.31
CA THR A 242 0.91 21.69 -8.88
C THR A 242 1.01 20.35 -9.60
N VAL A 243 2.24 19.95 -9.93
CA VAL A 243 2.55 18.65 -10.52
C VAL A 243 3.52 17.90 -9.61
N MET A 244 3.23 16.63 -9.31
CA MET A 244 4.12 15.71 -8.59
C MET A 244 4.71 14.68 -9.56
N PHE A 245 6.04 14.70 -9.71
CA PHE A 245 6.82 13.73 -10.48
C PHE A 245 7.41 12.67 -9.56
N GLY A 246 7.12 11.40 -9.84
CA GLY A 246 7.51 10.30 -8.97
C GLY A 246 7.58 8.95 -9.67
N ASP A 247 8.46 8.07 -9.21
CA ASP A 247 8.59 6.71 -9.74
C ASP A 247 7.67 5.71 -9.03
N ARG A 248 7.22 6.04 -7.81
CA ARG A 248 6.44 5.12 -6.96
C ARG A 248 4.97 5.48 -6.85
N LEU A 249 4.11 4.51 -7.16
CA LEU A 249 2.65 4.67 -7.10
C LEU A 249 2.13 4.85 -5.68
N ASP A 250 2.71 4.13 -4.72
CA ASP A 250 2.25 4.06 -3.32
C ASP A 250 2.73 5.23 -2.46
N THR A 251 3.62 6.07 -2.99
CA THR A 251 4.13 7.26 -2.30
C THR A 251 3.91 8.51 -3.14
N ASP A 252 4.59 8.68 -4.25
CA ASP A 252 4.57 9.93 -5.02
C ASP A 252 3.24 10.17 -5.72
N ILE A 253 2.76 9.19 -6.46
CA ILE A 253 1.53 9.32 -7.24
C ILE A 253 0.33 9.37 -6.30
N MET A 254 0.36 8.56 -5.24
CA MET A 254 -0.61 8.66 -4.15
C MET A 254 -0.57 10.03 -3.47
N PHE A 255 0.60 10.61 -3.21
CA PHE A 255 0.75 11.94 -2.64
C PHE A 255 0.14 13.02 -3.54
N GLY A 256 0.47 13.01 -4.83
CA GLY A 256 -0.07 13.96 -5.79
C GLY A 256 -1.59 13.89 -5.85
N ASN A 257 -2.14 12.69 -6.07
CA ASN A 257 -3.58 12.47 -6.17
C ASN A 257 -4.34 12.82 -4.88
N ALA A 258 -3.82 12.41 -3.72
CA ALA A 258 -4.46 12.68 -2.42
C ALA A 258 -4.53 14.18 -2.10
N ASN A 259 -3.67 15.00 -2.70
CA ASN A 259 -3.65 16.45 -2.51
C ASN A 259 -4.29 17.21 -3.67
N GLY A 260 -4.90 16.54 -4.66
CA GLY A 260 -5.55 17.21 -5.81
C GLY A 260 -4.57 17.82 -6.81
N GLN A 261 -3.36 17.27 -6.88
CA GLN A 261 -2.28 17.67 -7.79
C GLN A 261 -2.29 16.77 -9.04
N LEU A 262 -1.75 17.26 -10.15
CA LEU A 262 -1.44 16.38 -11.27
C LEU A 262 -0.28 15.45 -10.85
N SER A 263 -0.43 14.15 -11.05
CA SER A 263 0.66 13.19 -10.81
C SER A 263 1.21 12.66 -12.12
N ALA A 264 2.54 12.59 -12.23
CA ALA A 264 3.25 12.15 -13.42
C ALA A 264 4.33 11.14 -13.04
N THR A 265 4.40 10.03 -13.78
CA THR A 265 5.47 9.02 -13.62
C THR A 265 6.46 9.13 -14.78
N PRO A 266 7.77 8.96 -14.55
CA PRO A 266 8.72 8.77 -15.63
C PRO A 266 8.38 7.47 -16.36
N ILE A 267 7.78 7.56 -17.54
CA ILE A 267 7.67 6.42 -18.45
C ILE A 267 9.00 6.37 -19.20
N GLN A 268 9.76 5.28 -19.07
CA GLN A 268 10.83 5.00 -20.02
C GLN A 268 10.19 4.88 -21.41
N CYS A 269 10.31 5.94 -22.22
CA CYS A 269 9.89 5.93 -23.62
C CYS A 269 10.70 4.85 -24.36
N GLN A 270 10.10 3.67 -24.55
CA GLN A 270 10.53 2.77 -25.62
C GLN A 270 9.86 3.24 -26.90
N ASN A 271 10.66 3.49 -27.94
CA ASN A 271 10.24 4.05 -29.22
C ASN A 271 9.01 3.32 -29.77
N GLU A 272 7.91 4.06 -29.93
CA GLU A 272 6.67 3.58 -30.51
C GLU A 272 6.79 3.53 -32.03
N SER A 273 6.67 2.33 -32.61
CA SER A 273 6.30 2.17 -34.01
C SER A 273 4.78 2.02 -34.12
N GLU A 274 4.17 2.96 -34.85
CA GLU A 274 2.77 2.97 -35.26
C GLU A 274 2.38 1.66 -35.98
N ASN A 275 1.20 1.10 -35.65
CA ASN A 275 0.24 0.53 -36.61
C ASN A 275 -0.96 -0.17 -35.93
N SER A 276 -2.14 0.30 -36.36
CA SER A 276 -3.47 -0.29 -36.57
C SER A 276 -4.10 -1.29 -35.56
N GLU A 277 -5.35 -0.98 -35.20
CA GLU A 277 -6.29 -1.74 -34.35
C GLU A 277 -6.81 -3.05 -34.99
N PRO A 278 -6.79 -4.17 -34.24
CA PRO A 278 -7.62 -5.34 -34.52
C PRO A 278 -8.68 -5.59 -33.43
N GLN A 279 -9.87 -5.99 -33.89
CA GLN A 279 -11.08 -6.33 -33.12
C GLN A 279 -10.86 -7.24 -31.89
N LYS A 280 -11.64 -6.92 -30.84
CA LYS A 280 -11.59 -7.47 -29.47
C LYS A 280 -11.95 -8.97 -29.39
N GLN A 281 -10.95 -9.85 -29.43
CA GLN A 281 -11.03 -11.18 -28.82
C GLN A 281 -9.84 -11.36 -27.86
N GLY A 282 -10.14 -11.62 -26.58
CA GLY A 282 -9.14 -11.75 -25.52
C GLY A 282 -8.24 -12.96 -25.74
N TRP A 283 -6.92 -12.76 -25.73
CA TRP A 283 -5.89 -13.78 -25.97
C TRP A 283 -6.04 -15.05 -25.14
N ILE A 284 -6.60 -15.02 -23.92
CA ILE A 284 -6.81 -16.23 -23.10
C ILE A 284 -7.67 -17.23 -23.88
N SER A 285 -8.65 -16.75 -24.65
CA SER A 285 -9.46 -17.61 -25.52
C SER A 285 -8.64 -18.24 -26.66
N ARG A 286 -7.63 -17.54 -27.19
CA ARG A 286 -6.68 -18.07 -28.19
C ARG A 286 -5.73 -19.09 -27.57
N LEU A 287 -5.28 -18.83 -26.35
CA LEU A 287 -4.39 -19.70 -25.60
C LEU A 287 -5.09 -21.01 -25.17
N LEU A 288 -6.38 -20.95 -24.81
CA LEU A 288 -7.21 -22.13 -24.55
C LEU A 288 -7.46 -22.99 -25.80
N LYS A 289 -7.38 -22.40 -27.01
CA LYS A 289 -7.51 -23.12 -28.29
C LYS A 289 -6.18 -23.62 -28.85
N GLY A 290 -5.07 -23.47 -28.12
CA GLY A 290 -3.76 -24.01 -28.51
C GLY A 290 -3.09 -23.29 -29.70
N GLN A 291 -3.46 -22.04 -30.00
CA GLN A 291 -2.79 -21.26 -31.04
C GLN A 291 -1.51 -20.60 -30.50
N SER A 292 -0.41 -20.67 -31.27
CA SER A 292 0.87 -20.00 -30.95
C SER A 292 0.73 -18.48 -31.01
N MET A 293 1.33 -17.78 -30.05
CA MET A 293 1.17 -16.33 -29.88
C MET A 293 2.51 -15.58 -29.84
N ASP A 294 2.53 -14.40 -30.46
CA ASP A 294 3.68 -13.48 -30.50
C ASP A 294 3.74 -12.62 -29.22
N PRO A 295 4.86 -12.66 -28.45
CA PRO A 295 5.09 -11.88 -27.23
C PRO A 295 5.02 -10.36 -27.38
N SER A 296 5.15 -9.81 -28.59
CA SER A 296 5.14 -8.35 -28.81
C SER A 296 3.75 -7.71 -28.62
N SER A 297 2.68 -8.48 -28.82
CA SER A 297 1.29 -7.98 -28.84
C SER A 297 0.73 -7.59 -27.45
N TRP A 298 1.40 -7.98 -26.37
CA TRP A 298 0.88 -7.92 -25.00
C TRP A 298 1.07 -6.56 -24.33
N GLN A 299 2.07 -5.80 -24.77
CA GLN A 299 2.44 -4.51 -24.17
C GLN A 299 1.41 -3.41 -24.43
N LYS A 300 0.55 -3.55 -25.46
CA LYS A 300 -0.40 -2.51 -25.87
C LYS A 300 -1.76 -2.55 -25.15
N GLN A 301 -2.10 -3.60 -24.39
CA GLN A 301 -3.38 -3.69 -23.68
C GLN A 301 -3.19 -3.52 -22.18
N SER A 302 -4.11 -2.79 -21.53
CA SER A 302 -4.10 -2.66 -20.07
C SER A 302 -4.16 -4.05 -19.43
N HIS A 303 -3.26 -4.34 -18.48
CA HIS A 303 -3.13 -5.64 -17.81
C HIS A 303 -4.47 -6.23 -17.31
N SER A 304 -5.43 -5.40 -16.93
CA SER A 304 -6.74 -5.81 -16.42
C SER A 304 -7.72 -6.27 -17.51
N SER A 305 -7.72 -5.68 -18.71
CA SER A 305 -8.59 -6.11 -19.82
C SER A 305 -8.16 -7.45 -20.41
N LEU A 306 -6.87 -7.79 -20.26
CA LEU A 306 -6.33 -9.10 -20.63
C LEU A 306 -6.84 -10.24 -19.74
N LEU A 307 -7.22 -9.95 -18.49
CA LEU A 307 -7.55 -10.93 -17.46
C LEU A 307 -9.05 -10.99 -17.14
N SER A 308 -9.77 -9.88 -17.30
CA SER A 308 -11.21 -9.75 -17.03
C SER A 308 -11.96 -9.23 -18.25
N ASN A 309 -13.06 -9.89 -18.60
CA ASN A 309 -14.00 -9.42 -19.64
C ASN A 309 -15.21 -8.70 -19.04
N SER A 310 -15.35 -8.71 -17.71
CA SER A 310 -16.48 -8.10 -17.00
C SER A 310 -16.24 -6.62 -16.70
N GLU A 311 -17.31 -5.82 -16.75
CA GLU A 311 -17.35 -4.45 -16.22
C GLU A 311 -17.66 -4.41 -14.72
N LEU A 312 -18.11 -5.54 -14.15
CA LEU A 312 -18.33 -5.68 -12.72
C LEU A 312 -17.04 -5.41 -11.96
N MET A 313 -17.18 -4.64 -10.88
CA MET A 313 -16.13 -4.45 -9.89
C MET A 313 -16.57 -5.11 -8.58
N TYR A 314 -15.62 -5.67 -7.86
CA TYR A 314 -15.87 -6.28 -6.57
C TYR A 314 -15.07 -5.56 -5.49
N GLU A 315 -15.59 -5.56 -4.27
CA GLU A 315 -14.91 -5.00 -3.11
C GLU A 315 -14.85 -6.05 -1.99
N PHE A 316 -13.63 -6.37 -1.56
CA PHE A 316 -13.41 -7.09 -0.32
C PHE A 316 -13.31 -6.10 0.83
N MET A 317 -14.25 -6.14 1.77
CA MET A 317 -14.14 -5.49 3.07
C MET A 317 -13.75 -6.54 4.12
N THR A 318 -12.68 -6.29 4.85
CA THR A 318 -12.22 -7.15 5.95
C THR A 318 -12.18 -6.35 7.24
N HIS A 319 -12.99 -6.73 8.21
CA HIS A 319 -13.12 -6.08 9.51
C HIS A 319 -12.66 -7.00 10.61
N ASN A 320 -11.72 -6.55 11.44
CA ASN A 320 -11.35 -7.21 12.68
C ASN A 320 -12.15 -6.56 13.81
N TYR A 321 -13.24 -7.22 14.21
CA TYR A 321 -14.04 -6.78 15.34
C TYR A 321 -13.35 -7.14 16.67
N ARG A 322 -13.74 -6.46 17.75
CA ARG A 322 -13.19 -6.73 19.09
C ARG A 322 -13.60 -8.13 19.56
N PRO A 323 -12.70 -8.88 20.24
CA PRO A 323 -13.06 -10.19 20.79
C PRO A 323 -14.31 -10.11 21.68
N GLY A 324 -15.24 -11.05 21.50
CA GLY A 324 -16.51 -11.08 22.23
C GLY A 324 -17.64 -10.22 21.64
N GLU A 325 -17.36 -9.36 20.66
CA GLU A 325 -18.33 -8.42 20.08
C GLU A 325 -18.92 -8.88 18.74
N GLN A 326 -18.84 -10.18 18.40
CA GLN A 326 -19.25 -10.67 17.07
C GLN A 326 -20.71 -10.32 16.76
N ASP A 327 -21.63 -10.57 17.71
CA ASP A 327 -23.07 -10.37 17.47
C ASP A 327 -23.40 -8.87 17.33
N ALA A 328 -22.85 -8.04 18.23
CA ALA A 328 -22.97 -6.59 18.16
C ALA A 328 -22.42 -6.04 16.83
N TYR A 329 -21.27 -6.56 16.39
CA TYR A 329 -20.67 -6.21 15.11
C TYR A 329 -21.58 -6.58 13.94
N LEU A 330 -22.12 -7.80 13.93
CA LEU A 330 -22.97 -8.27 12.83
C LEU A 330 -24.26 -7.46 12.76
N ASP A 331 -24.86 -7.10 13.89
CA ASP A 331 -26.07 -6.27 13.89
C ASP A 331 -25.78 -4.83 13.42
N ALA A 332 -24.64 -4.24 13.83
CA ALA A 332 -24.20 -2.95 13.31
C ALA A 332 -23.93 -3.01 11.80
N PHE A 333 -23.24 -4.06 11.34
CA PHE A 333 -22.97 -4.27 9.92
C PHE A 333 -24.25 -4.48 9.10
N GLY A 334 -25.25 -5.18 9.65
CA GLY A 334 -26.55 -5.33 9.02
C GLY A 334 -27.26 -4.01 8.76
N LYS A 335 -27.20 -3.08 9.72
CA LYS A 335 -27.72 -1.71 9.55
C LYS A 335 -26.98 -0.98 8.43
N TYR A 336 -25.65 -1.00 8.46
CA TYR A 336 -24.82 -0.40 7.40
C TYR A 336 -25.14 -0.97 6.02
N LYS A 337 -25.27 -2.31 5.92
CA LYS A 337 -25.60 -2.99 4.68
C LYS A 337 -26.95 -2.56 4.12
N ASN A 338 -27.96 -2.42 4.99
CA ASN A 338 -29.29 -1.98 4.58
C ASN A 338 -29.28 -0.53 4.10
N GLU A 339 -28.59 0.38 4.80
CA GLU A 339 -28.40 1.76 4.35
C GLU A 339 -27.72 1.81 2.97
N MET A 340 -26.62 1.08 2.79
CA MET A 340 -25.91 1.04 1.50
C MET A 340 -26.79 0.52 0.35
N ASN A 341 -27.46 -0.63 0.53
CA ASN A 341 -28.32 -1.18 -0.51
C ASN A 341 -29.54 -0.29 -0.81
N GLN A 342 -30.10 0.40 0.19
CA GLN A 342 -31.24 1.28 -0.01
C GLN A 342 -30.84 2.54 -0.80
N LYS A 343 -29.65 3.09 -0.53
CA LYS A 343 -29.16 4.33 -1.16
C LYS A 343 -28.57 4.09 -2.55
N ASN A 344 -27.93 2.95 -2.76
CA ASN A 344 -27.50 2.52 -4.08
C ASN A 344 -27.81 1.02 -4.32
N PRO A 345 -28.97 0.72 -4.92
CA PRO A 345 -29.38 -0.66 -5.20
C PRO A 345 -28.49 -1.41 -6.20
N SER A 346 -27.65 -0.73 -7.00
CA SER A 346 -26.69 -1.43 -7.88
C SER A 346 -25.45 -1.96 -7.14
N ILE A 347 -25.26 -1.57 -5.88
CA ILE A 347 -24.23 -2.14 -5.01
C ILE A 347 -24.85 -3.25 -4.17
N GLU A 348 -24.39 -4.48 -4.36
CA GLU A 348 -24.95 -5.68 -3.75
C GLU A 348 -23.95 -6.36 -2.82
N LEU A 349 -24.38 -6.75 -1.62
CA LEU A 349 -23.58 -7.62 -0.76
C LEU A 349 -23.79 -9.06 -1.21
N VAL A 350 -22.82 -9.62 -1.92
CA VAL A 350 -22.91 -10.98 -2.48
C VAL A 350 -22.53 -12.01 -1.43
N GLY A 351 -21.43 -11.80 -0.72
CA GLY A 351 -20.92 -12.73 0.28
C GLY A 351 -20.60 -12.06 1.60
N SER A 352 -20.89 -12.73 2.72
CA SER A 352 -20.59 -12.21 4.05
C SER A 352 -20.30 -13.34 5.01
N TRP A 353 -19.09 -13.38 5.56
CA TRP A 353 -18.61 -14.48 6.38
C TRP A 353 -17.90 -14.01 7.65
N THR A 354 -17.87 -14.87 8.67
CA THR A 354 -16.93 -14.77 9.81
C THR A 354 -15.82 -15.81 9.68
N CYS A 355 -14.66 -15.53 10.26
CA CYS A 355 -13.49 -16.41 10.18
C CYS A 355 -13.55 -17.51 11.25
N ALA A 356 -13.74 -18.76 10.83
CA ALA A 356 -13.67 -19.92 11.71
C ALA A 356 -12.22 -20.32 12.03
N TYR A 357 -11.36 -20.41 10.99
CA TYR A 357 -9.94 -20.73 11.12
C TYR A 357 -9.08 -19.83 10.25
N GLY A 358 -8.06 -19.22 10.83
CA GLY A 358 -7.14 -18.33 10.15
C GLY A 358 -6.22 -17.62 11.15
N ARG A 359 -5.44 -16.64 10.69
CA ARG A 359 -4.54 -15.85 11.56
C ARG A 359 -5.30 -14.98 12.58
N THR A 360 -6.53 -14.56 12.26
CA THR A 360 -7.38 -13.74 13.11
C THR A 360 -8.78 -14.33 13.10
N ARG A 361 -9.27 -14.75 14.26
CA ARG A 361 -10.60 -15.38 14.41
C ARG A 361 -11.72 -14.36 14.51
N ASP A 362 -11.52 -13.31 15.31
CA ASP A 362 -12.46 -12.17 15.46
C ASP A 362 -12.42 -11.27 14.21
N GLN A 363 -12.84 -11.82 13.08
CA GLN A 363 -12.79 -11.19 11.78
C GLN A 363 -14.00 -11.55 10.93
N ALA A 364 -14.55 -10.54 10.27
CA ALA A 364 -15.56 -10.69 9.23
C ALA A 364 -14.99 -10.27 7.87
N ILE A 365 -15.45 -10.94 6.82
CA ILE A 365 -15.08 -10.67 5.44
C ILE A 365 -16.36 -10.54 4.64
N HIS A 366 -16.47 -9.45 3.89
CA HIS A 366 -17.62 -9.12 3.06
C HIS A 366 -17.16 -8.92 1.63
N LEU A 367 -17.90 -9.48 0.68
CA LEU A 367 -17.69 -9.34 -0.74
C LEU A 367 -18.88 -8.58 -1.32
N TRP A 368 -18.63 -7.34 -1.71
CA TRP A 368 -19.60 -6.50 -2.40
C TRP A 368 -19.37 -6.55 -3.91
N ARG A 369 -20.45 -6.48 -4.67
CA ARG A 369 -20.46 -6.35 -6.13
C ARG A 369 -21.02 -5.00 -6.51
N HIS A 370 -20.25 -4.28 -7.32
CA HIS A 370 -20.57 -2.98 -7.89
C HIS A 370 -20.99 -3.20 -9.35
N ASN A 371 -22.30 -3.27 -9.61
CA ASN A 371 -22.85 -3.69 -10.90
C ASN A 371 -22.57 -2.69 -12.04
N LYS A 372 -22.33 -1.41 -11.71
CA LYS A 372 -21.92 -0.34 -12.64
C LYS A 372 -20.43 -0.03 -12.57
N GLY A 373 -19.63 -0.99 -12.10
CA GLY A 373 -18.18 -0.86 -12.04
C GLY A 373 -17.72 0.35 -11.23
N TYR A 374 -16.84 1.19 -11.80
CA TYR A 374 -16.30 2.36 -11.09
C TYR A 374 -17.34 3.46 -10.82
N GLU A 375 -18.43 3.57 -11.58
CA GLU A 375 -19.48 4.55 -11.27
C GLU A 375 -20.15 4.24 -9.92
N ASP A 376 -20.34 2.97 -9.61
CA ASP A 376 -20.83 2.53 -8.31
C ASP A 376 -19.79 2.76 -7.20
N VAL A 377 -18.50 2.58 -7.49
CA VAL A 377 -17.41 2.91 -6.55
C VAL A 377 -17.41 4.41 -6.23
N ASP A 378 -17.52 5.28 -7.24
CA ASP A 378 -17.60 6.73 -7.06
C ASP A 378 -18.86 7.14 -6.29
N SER A 379 -20.00 6.50 -6.60
CA SER A 379 -21.25 6.66 -5.85
C SER A 379 -21.08 6.29 -4.38
N SER A 380 -20.44 5.14 -4.09
CA SER A 380 -20.12 4.70 -2.73
C SER A 380 -19.25 5.71 -1.98
N ILE A 381 -18.19 6.23 -2.61
CA ILE A 381 -17.33 7.28 -2.04
C ILE A 381 -18.14 8.54 -1.73
N SER A 382 -18.97 9.00 -2.69
CA SER A 382 -19.82 10.19 -2.51
C SER A 382 -20.84 10.00 -1.38
N LEU A 383 -21.44 8.81 -1.26
CA LEU A 383 -22.38 8.47 -0.20
C LEU A 383 -21.73 8.52 1.19
N HIS A 384 -20.54 7.95 1.36
CA HIS A 384 -19.78 8.07 2.61
C HIS A 384 -19.41 9.53 2.94
N GLY A 385 -19.20 10.37 1.91
CA GLY A 385 -18.96 11.80 2.09
C GLY A 385 -20.20 12.61 2.46
N LYS A 386 -21.38 12.28 1.91
CA LYS A 386 -22.56 13.16 1.93
C LYS A 386 -23.74 12.64 2.76
N ASP A 387 -24.01 11.35 2.74
CA ASP A 387 -25.17 10.77 3.43
C ASP A 387 -24.91 10.54 4.93
N SER A 388 -25.73 11.16 5.79
CA SER A 388 -25.57 11.06 7.25
C SER A 388 -25.94 9.70 7.81
N GLY A 389 -26.90 8.98 7.19
CA GLY A 389 -27.33 7.65 7.62
C GLY A 389 -26.22 6.62 7.41
N ILE A 390 -25.62 6.61 6.21
CA ILE A 390 -24.46 5.76 5.90
C ILE A 390 -23.29 6.07 6.83
N ARG A 391 -22.96 7.36 7.07
CA ARG A 391 -21.88 7.71 8.01
C ARG A 391 -22.16 7.26 9.44
N ALA A 392 -23.40 7.40 9.91
CA ALA A 392 -23.77 6.97 11.25
C ALA A 392 -23.64 5.45 11.39
N ALA A 393 -24.16 4.69 10.42
CA ALA A 393 -24.06 3.23 10.40
C ALA A 393 -22.61 2.74 10.26
N ASP A 394 -21.80 3.37 9.39
CA ASP A 394 -20.37 3.04 9.25
C ASP A 394 -19.60 3.32 10.55
N ASN A 395 -19.90 4.42 11.24
CA ASN A 395 -19.29 4.75 12.53
C ASN A 395 -19.65 3.73 13.61
N ASP A 396 -20.88 3.22 13.64
CA ASP A 396 -21.27 2.18 14.59
C ASP A 396 -20.52 0.87 14.35
N VAL A 397 -20.31 0.48 13.08
CA VAL A 397 -19.41 -0.63 12.72
C VAL A 397 -17.98 -0.34 13.16
N ALA A 398 -17.48 0.88 12.92
CA ALA A 398 -16.11 1.29 13.20
C ALA A 398 -15.76 1.20 14.69
N LYS A 399 -16.67 1.61 15.58
CA LYS A 399 -16.47 1.56 17.05
C LYS A 399 -16.16 0.15 17.55
N LEU A 400 -16.72 -0.86 16.89
CA LEU A 400 -16.57 -2.27 17.24
C LEU A 400 -15.35 -2.93 16.56
N CYS A 401 -14.64 -2.22 15.68
CA CYS A 401 -13.50 -2.75 14.96
C CYS A 401 -12.17 -2.20 15.49
N GLY A 402 -11.19 -3.08 15.69
CA GLY A 402 -9.80 -2.68 15.91
C GLY A 402 -9.06 -2.38 14.59
N ARG A 403 -9.52 -2.97 13.48
CA ARG A 403 -8.93 -2.75 12.15
C ARG A 403 -9.95 -2.98 11.05
N ARG A 404 -9.93 -2.15 10.01
CA ARG A 404 -10.75 -2.31 8.79
C ARG A 404 -9.85 -2.20 7.55
N LYS A 405 -10.15 -2.97 6.50
CA LYS A 405 -9.41 -2.97 5.23
C LYS A 405 -10.38 -3.15 4.07
N ASN A 406 -10.23 -2.34 3.03
CA ASN A 406 -11.01 -2.48 1.80
C ASN A 406 -10.06 -2.67 0.61
N LEU A 407 -10.48 -3.47 -0.37
CA LEU A 407 -9.71 -3.76 -1.57
C LEU A 407 -10.68 -3.87 -2.76
N ILE A 408 -10.45 -3.08 -3.80
CA ILE A 408 -11.21 -3.19 -5.05
C ILE A 408 -10.52 -4.19 -5.98
N VAL A 409 -11.28 -5.13 -6.51
CA VAL A 409 -10.81 -6.26 -7.31
C VAL A 409 -11.68 -6.48 -8.54
N LYS A 410 -11.14 -7.17 -9.55
CA LYS A 410 -11.91 -7.71 -10.70
C LYS A 410 -11.91 -9.22 -10.68
N SER A 411 -12.95 -9.83 -11.23
CA SER A 411 -13.00 -11.28 -11.44
C SER A 411 -12.09 -11.69 -12.61
N PHE A 412 -11.46 -12.85 -12.51
CA PHE A 412 -10.81 -13.46 -13.66
C PHE A 412 -11.88 -13.98 -14.64
N SER A 413 -11.71 -13.69 -15.92
CA SER A 413 -12.60 -14.13 -17.01
C SER A 413 -12.75 -15.65 -17.12
N TYR A 414 -11.74 -16.42 -16.69
CA TYR A 414 -11.79 -17.89 -16.68
C TYR A 414 -12.37 -18.47 -15.38
N TRP A 415 -12.74 -17.63 -14.41
CA TRP A 415 -13.43 -18.06 -13.18
C TRP A 415 -14.94 -17.84 -13.31
N ARG A 416 -15.73 -18.65 -12.60
CA ARG A 416 -17.17 -18.41 -12.46
C ARG A 416 -17.43 -17.17 -11.61
N GLU A 417 -18.55 -16.51 -11.86
CA GLU A 417 -19.05 -15.48 -10.95
C GLU A 417 -19.67 -16.15 -9.71
N PRO A 418 -19.68 -15.47 -8.54
CA PRO A 418 -20.24 -16.06 -7.32
C PRO A 418 -21.75 -16.31 -7.44
N GLU A 419 -22.15 -17.55 -7.14
CA GLU A 419 -23.54 -18.02 -7.14
C GLU A 419 -23.87 -18.73 -5.83
N GLN A 420 -25.15 -18.76 -5.46
CA GLN A 420 -25.63 -19.39 -4.24
C GLN A 420 -25.22 -20.87 -4.15
N ARG A 421 -24.87 -21.31 -2.94
CA ARG A 421 -24.52 -22.70 -2.64
C ARG A 421 -25.55 -23.31 -1.68
N PRO A 422 -25.67 -24.65 -1.63
CA PRO A 422 -26.53 -25.30 -0.63
C PRO A 422 -26.14 -24.90 0.81
N PRO A 423 -27.06 -25.01 1.77
CA PRO A 423 -26.80 -24.60 3.15
C PRO A 423 -25.66 -25.39 3.82
N ASN A 424 -25.02 -24.77 4.81
CA ASN A 424 -23.96 -25.34 5.66
C ASN A 424 -22.61 -25.55 4.96
N HIS A 425 -22.37 -24.91 3.82
CA HIS A 425 -21.05 -24.95 3.18
C HIS A 425 -20.01 -24.19 4.01
N VAL A 426 -18.81 -24.77 4.10
CA VAL A 426 -17.62 -24.06 4.58
C VAL A 426 -16.88 -23.43 3.41
N TYR A 427 -16.41 -22.20 3.59
CA TYR A 427 -15.73 -21.45 2.55
C TYR A 427 -14.23 -21.39 2.82
N ASP A 428 -13.40 -21.69 1.83
CA ASP A 428 -11.93 -21.52 1.90
C ASP A 428 -11.54 -20.29 1.07
N LEU A 429 -11.22 -19.20 1.75
CA LEU A 429 -10.67 -17.99 1.13
C LEU A 429 -9.15 -18.09 1.11
N ARG A 430 -8.59 -18.25 -0.09
CA ARG A 430 -7.15 -18.26 -0.32
C ARG A 430 -6.69 -16.93 -0.89
N SER A 431 -5.67 -16.33 -0.31
CA SER A 431 -5.03 -15.13 -0.83
C SER A 431 -3.56 -15.38 -1.19
N TYR A 432 -3.11 -14.76 -2.27
CA TYR A 432 -1.76 -14.89 -2.81
C TYR A 432 -1.19 -13.51 -3.07
N VAL A 433 -0.02 -13.20 -2.52
CA VAL A 433 0.80 -12.06 -2.91
C VAL A 433 1.80 -12.57 -3.93
N LEU A 434 1.69 -12.11 -5.17
CA LEU A 434 2.55 -12.51 -6.28
C LEU A 434 3.81 -11.66 -6.35
N GLN A 435 4.81 -12.15 -7.08
CA GLN A 435 5.95 -11.33 -7.47
C GLN A 435 5.51 -10.25 -8.48
N PRO A 436 5.98 -9.00 -8.35
CA PRO A 436 5.71 -7.96 -9.34
C PRO A 436 6.04 -8.45 -10.77
N GLY A 437 5.20 -8.11 -11.74
CA GLY A 437 5.31 -8.55 -13.13
C GLY A 437 4.73 -9.94 -13.45
N THR A 438 4.46 -10.80 -12.46
CA THR A 438 4.12 -12.21 -12.71
C THR A 438 2.63 -12.53 -12.78
N MET A 439 1.74 -11.53 -12.68
CA MET A 439 0.27 -11.73 -12.64
C MET A 439 -0.25 -12.48 -13.87
N ILE A 440 0.25 -12.15 -15.06
CA ILE A 440 -0.20 -12.76 -16.32
C ILE A 440 0.22 -14.24 -16.38
N ASP A 441 1.48 -14.55 -16.07
CA ASP A 441 1.99 -15.92 -16.09
C ASP A 441 1.24 -16.79 -15.08
N TRP A 442 1.02 -16.25 -13.88
CA TRP A 442 0.27 -16.93 -12.84
C TRP A 442 -1.18 -17.18 -13.25
N ALA A 443 -1.85 -16.17 -13.84
CA ALA A 443 -3.22 -16.29 -14.30
C ALA A 443 -3.36 -17.27 -15.49
N SER A 444 -2.39 -17.26 -16.41
CA SER A 444 -2.31 -18.19 -17.55
C SER A 444 -2.20 -19.65 -17.08
N ALA A 445 -1.35 -19.91 -16.09
CA ALA A 445 -1.23 -21.23 -15.48
C ALA A 445 -2.54 -21.65 -14.79
N TRP A 446 -3.19 -20.75 -14.06
CA TRP A 446 -4.48 -21.03 -13.41
C TRP A 446 -5.65 -21.20 -14.37
N ALA A 447 -5.67 -20.52 -15.51
CA ALA A 447 -6.71 -20.70 -16.54
C ALA A 447 -6.76 -22.14 -17.05
N LYS A 448 -5.61 -22.82 -17.10
CA LYS A 448 -5.49 -24.27 -17.38
C LYS A 448 -5.85 -25.08 -16.13
N GLY A 449 -5.26 -24.72 -14.99
CA GLY A 449 -5.41 -25.41 -13.72
C GLY A 449 -6.84 -25.54 -13.19
N ILE A 450 -7.67 -24.50 -13.41
CA ILE A 450 -9.03 -24.47 -12.90
C ILE A 450 -9.90 -25.57 -13.50
N GLN A 451 -9.61 -26.04 -14.73
CA GLN A 451 -10.37 -27.09 -15.40
C GLN A 451 -10.35 -28.41 -14.61
N TYR A 452 -9.22 -28.73 -13.95
CA TYR A 452 -9.11 -29.93 -13.11
C TYR A 452 -9.97 -29.86 -11.84
N ARG A 453 -10.40 -28.66 -11.42
CA ARG A 453 -11.13 -28.42 -10.18
C ARG A 453 -12.62 -28.17 -10.36
N ARG A 454 -13.08 -27.80 -11.55
CA ARG A 454 -14.48 -27.43 -11.82
C ARG A 454 -15.50 -28.54 -11.56
N GLU A 455 -15.12 -29.81 -11.74
CA GLU A 455 -16.05 -30.95 -11.60
C GLU A 455 -16.71 -31.04 -10.22
N ALA A 456 -16.01 -30.62 -9.16
CA ALA A 456 -16.54 -30.67 -7.80
C ALA A 456 -17.43 -29.46 -7.43
N ASN A 457 -17.72 -28.56 -8.39
CA ASN A 457 -18.51 -27.33 -8.19
C ASN A 457 -18.04 -26.47 -6.99
N GLN A 458 -16.73 -26.51 -6.73
CA GLN A 458 -16.10 -25.91 -5.56
C GLN A 458 -15.64 -24.47 -5.80
N ASP A 459 -15.49 -24.05 -7.05
CA ASP A 459 -15.01 -22.73 -7.44
C ASP A 459 -16.14 -21.69 -7.31
N VAL A 460 -15.99 -20.75 -6.37
CA VAL A 460 -16.99 -19.68 -6.13
C VAL A 460 -16.60 -18.40 -6.86
N GLY A 461 -15.33 -17.98 -6.74
CA GLY A 461 -14.87 -16.74 -7.37
C GLY A 461 -13.36 -16.61 -7.31
N GLY A 462 -12.77 -16.01 -8.34
CA GLY A 462 -11.34 -15.75 -8.44
C GLY A 462 -11.12 -14.30 -8.84
N PHE A 463 -10.37 -13.56 -8.04
CA PHE A 463 -10.28 -12.10 -8.13
C PHE A 463 -8.84 -11.60 -8.06
N PHE A 464 -8.54 -10.50 -8.72
CA PHE A 464 -7.24 -9.83 -8.66
C PHE A 464 -7.38 -8.34 -8.32
N ALA A 465 -6.48 -7.84 -7.48
CA ALA A 465 -6.50 -6.46 -6.99
C ALA A 465 -6.36 -5.43 -8.12
N GLN A 466 -7.15 -4.36 -8.02
CA GLN A 466 -7.03 -3.14 -8.83
C GLN A 466 -6.65 -1.93 -7.97
N VAL A 467 -7.20 -1.83 -6.77
CA VAL A 467 -6.93 -0.74 -5.82
C VAL A 467 -6.61 -1.31 -4.45
N GLY A 468 -5.57 -0.76 -3.80
CA GLY A 468 -5.02 -1.23 -2.53
C GLY A 468 -3.69 -1.98 -2.73
N GLN A 469 -3.49 -3.13 -2.08
CA GLN A 469 -2.26 -3.89 -2.26
C GLN A 469 -2.26 -4.59 -3.64
N LEU A 470 -1.40 -4.13 -4.55
CA LEU A 470 -1.26 -4.69 -5.89
C LEU A 470 -0.59 -6.08 -5.88
N TYR A 471 -0.74 -6.79 -7.00
CA TYR A 471 -0.28 -8.18 -7.17
C TYR A 471 -0.86 -9.16 -6.14
N VAL A 472 -2.05 -8.86 -5.63
CA VAL A 472 -2.79 -9.76 -4.74
C VAL A 472 -3.93 -10.43 -5.51
N VAL A 473 -4.06 -11.74 -5.32
CA VAL A 473 -5.12 -12.58 -5.86
C VAL A 473 -5.90 -13.24 -4.74
N TYR A 474 -7.22 -13.36 -4.90
CA TYR A 474 -8.11 -14.08 -4.00
C TYR A 474 -8.85 -15.17 -4.75
N HIS A 475 -8.85 -16.39 -4.21
CA HIS A 475 -9.72 -17.47 -4.66
C HIS A 475 -10.67 -17.84 -3.51
N ILE A 476 -11.96 -17.89 -3.81
CA ILE A 476 -13.01 -18.37 -2.92
C ILE A 476 -13.42 -19.77 -3.39
N TRP A 477 -13.38 -20.72 -2.46
CA TRP A 477 -13.86 -22.07 -2.68
C TRP A 477 -14.97 -22.40 -1.68
N ALA A 478 -15.95 -23.22 -2.06
CA ALA A 478 -16.99 -23.73 -1.18
C ALA A 478 -16.92 -25.25 -1.11
N TYR A 479 -17.13 -25.80 0.09
CA TYR A 479 -17.15 -27.23 0.34
C TYR A 479 -18.30 -27.62 1.26
N PRO A 480 -18.92 -28.79 1.09
CA PRO A 480 -20.00 -29.25 1.99
C PRO A 480 -19.56 -29.38 3.45
N SER A 481 -18.27 -29.65 3.69
CA SER A 481 -17.66 -29.73 5.02
C SER A 481 -16.13 -29.67 4.93
N MET A 482 -15.44 -29.58 6.07
CA MET A 482 -13.98 -29.70 6.10
C MET A 482 -13.48 -31.08 5.67
N SER A 483 -14.25 -32.15 5.94
CA SER A 483 -13.96 -33.49 5.41
C SER A 483 -14.12 -33.50 3.89
N GLY A 484 -15.24 -32.98 3.37
CA GLY A 484 -15.46 -32.88 1.92
C GLY A 484 -14.41 -32.02 1.21
N ARG A 485 -13.89 -30.99 1.88
CA ARG A 485 -12.72 -30.23 1.40
C ARG A 485 -11.48 -31.10 1.30
N ASN A 486 -11.20 -31.92 2.30
CA ASN A 486 -10.06 -32.82 2.29
C ASN A 486 -10.16 -33.83 1.14
N ASP A 487 -11.30 -34.51 1.02
CA ASP A 487 -11.56 -35.52 -0.01
C ASP A 487 -11.44 -34.93 -1.42
N THR A 488 -12.05 -33.76 -1.65
CA THR A 488 -11.98 -33.07 -2.95
C THR A 488 -10.53 -32.68 -3.30
N ARG A 489 -9.74 -32.25 -2.31
CA ARG A 489 -8.33 -31.90 -2.53
C ARG A 489 -7.50 -33.13 -2.85
N HIS A 490 -7.68 -34.24 -2.13
CA HIS A 490 -7.01 -35.51 -2.44
C HIS A 490 -7.36 -36.00 -3.84
N ALA A 491 -8.64 -35.98 -4.21
CA ALA A 491 -9.10 -36.35 -5.55
C ALA A 491 -8.48 -35.45 -6.64
N THR A 492 -8.34 -34.14 -6.39
CA THR A 492 -7.70 -33.20 -7.33
C THR A 492 -6.22 -33.53 -7.54
N TRP A 493 -5.49 -33.90 -6.48
CA TRP A 493 -4.08 -34.28 -6.58
C TRP A 493 -3.84 -35.57 -7.37
N ALA A 494 -4.83 -36.45 -7.46
CA ALA A 494 -4.77 -37.65 -8.29
C ALA A 494 -4.96 -37.36 -9.79
N LYS A 495 -5.36 -36.14 -10.17
CA LYS A 495 -5.59 -35.78 -11.58
C LYS A 495 -4.28 -35.41 -12.29
N PRO A 496 -3.91 -36.09 -13.39
CA PRO A 496 -2.73 -35.75 -14.18
C PRO A 496 -2.77 -34.30 -14.69
N GLY A 497 -1.69 -33.54 -14.50
CA GLY A 497 -1.55 -32.14 -14.93
C GLY A 497 -1.87 -31.09 -13.85
N TRP A 498 -2.50 -31.50 -12.74
CA TRP A 498 -2.67 -30.61 -11.58
C TRP A 498 -1.32 -30.26 -10.93
N ASP A 499 -0.44 -31.25 -10.82
CA ASP A 499 0.94 -31.10 -10.39
C ASP A 499 1.71 -30.06 -11.22
N ALA A 500 1.57 -30.09 -12.55
CA ALA A 500 2.18 -29.10 -13.44
C ALA A 500 1.63 -27.68 -13.19
N THR A 501 0.33 -27.54 -12.91
CA THR A 501 -0.26 -26.25 -12.53
C THR A 501 0.39 -25.70 -11.25
N VAL A 502 0.59 -26.56 -10.25
CA VAL A 502 1.23 -26.16 -8.99
C VAL A 502 2.69 -25.76 -9.24
N ALA A 503 3.44 -26.55 -10.00
CA ALA A 503 4.83 -26.27 -10.35
C ALA A 503 5.00 -24.91 -11.07
N ASN A 504 4.04 -24.54 -11.91
CA ASN A 504 4.08 -23.27 -12.66
C ASN A 504 3.59 -22.06 -11.87
N THR A 505 2.86 -22.24 -10.77
CA THR A 505 2.25 -21.12 -10.01
C THR A 505 2.95 -20.83 -8.70
N VAL A 506 3.46 -21.85 -8.00
CA VAL A 506 4.12 -21.70 -6.69
C VAL A 506 5.34 -20.78 -6.73
N PRO A 507 6.27 -20.90 -7.70
CA PRO A 507 7.47 -20.04 -7.75
C PRO A 507 7.15 -18.55 -7.89
N LEU A 508 5.98 -18.20 -8.42
CA LEU A 508 5.55 -16.82 -8.65
C LEU A 508 4.93 -16.16 -7.40
N ILE A 509 4.75 -16.92 -6.32
CA ILE A 509 4.10 -16.45 -5.09
C ILE A 509 5.16 -16.02 -4.06
N LYS A 510 5.04 -14.80 -3.54
CA LYS A 510 5.82 -14.31 -2.38
C LYS A 510 5.23 -14.77 -1.05
N LYS A 511 3.90 -14.80 -0.96
CA LYS A 511 3.19 -15.18 0.27
C LYS A 511 1.82 -15.75 -0.08
N MET A 512 1.38 -16.79 0.62
CA MET A 512 0.02 -17.31 0.53
C MET A 512 -0.61 -17.49 1.90
N GLN A 513 -1.93 -17.34 1.97
CA GLN A 513 -2.72 -17.59 3.17
C GLN A 513 -4.04 -18.28 2.79
N SER A 514 -4.61 -19.04 3.72
CA SER A 514 -5.94 -19.64 3.62
C SER A 514 -6.70 -19.32 4.91
N LYS A 515 -8.00 -19.06 4.77
CA LYS A 515 -8.93 -18.85 5.88
C LYS A 515 -10.16 -19.71 5.63
N ILE A 516 -10.60 -20.43 6.65
CA ILE A 516 -11.89 -21.11 6.66
C ILE A 516 -12.93 -20.16 7.22
N LEU A 517 -13.97 -19.94 6.44
CA LEU A 517 -15.01 -18.96 6.66
C LEU A 517 -16.37 -19.65 6.78
N THR A 518 -17.21 -19.11 7.66
CA THR A 518 -18.59 -19.54 7.85
C THR A 518 -19.52 -18.41 7.40
N PRO A 519 -20.52 -18.69 6.55
CA PRO A 519 -21.44 -17.65 6.09
C PRO A 519 -22.22 -17.07 7.27
N THR A 520 -22.51 -15.77 7.17
CA THR A 520 -23.39 -15.04 8.09
C THR A 520 -24.80 -15.00 7.53
N LYS A 521 -25.78 -14.58 8.36
CA LYS A 521 -27.18 -14.32 7.94
C LYS A 521 -27.34 -13.30 6.80
N TYR A 522 -26.28 -12.56 6.43
CA TYR A 522 -26.28 -11.57 5.36
C TYR A 522 -25.62 -12.07 4.06
N SER A 523 -25.07 -13.28 4.04
CA SER A 523 -24.46 -13.86 2.84
C SER A 523 -25.55 -14.29 1.86
N GLN A 524 -25.47 -13.89 0.59
CA GLN A 524 -26.36 -14.42 -0.47
C GLN A 524 -25.82 -15.72 -1.08
N LEU A 525 -24.64 -16.16 -0.63
CA LEU A 525 -24.01 -17.39 -1.10
C LEU A 525 -24.43 -18.62 -0.27
N GLU A 526 -25.37 -18.48 0.66
CA GLU A 526 -26.01 -19.57 1.38
C GLU A 526 -27.54 -19.57 1.16
#